data_AF-L0J964-F1
#
_entry.id   AF-L0J964-F1
#
_cell.length_a   1.000
_cell.length_b   1.000
_cell.length_c   1.000
_cell.angle_alpha   90.00
_cell.angle_beta   90.00
_cell.angle_gamma   90.00
#
_symmetry.space_group_name_H-M   'P 1'
#
loop_
_entity.id
_entity.type
_entity.pdbx_description
1 polymer ?
#
loop_
_entity_poly.entity_id
_entity_poly.type
_entity_poly.pdbx_seq_one_letter_code
_entity_poly.pdbx_strand_id
1 'polypeptide(L)'
;MPQKTPKLSNDEIAGLLRRADLDPADWDVTGIAARTNEWIADNHAELTDAEVARWSAQLQAEHYAEFGSLAAVDFFEQCVIETGPDSAPWQGVQARVDAGEFDTWDPVWTAPKP
;
A
#
# COMPACT_ATOMS: atom_id res chain seq x y z
N MET A 1 -25.27 0.90 -1.33
CA MET A 1 -24.54 0.87 -0.05
C MET A 1 -23.17 1.45 -0.33
N PRO A 2 -22.60 2.34 0.51
CA PRO A 2 -21.21 2.76 0.31
C PRO A 2 -20.34 1.50 0.35
N GLN A 3 -19.52 1.31 -0.68
CA GLN A 3 -18.61 0.18 -0.78
C GLN A 3 -17.61 0.33 0.37
N LYS A 4 -17.49 -0.68 1.23
CA LYS A 4 -16.51 -0.63 2.32
C LYS A 4 -15.12 -0.65 1.68
N THR A 5 -14.28 0.30 2.08
CA THR A 5 -12.85 0.29 1.75
C THR A 5 -12.25 -1.06 2.14
N PRO A 6 -11.67 -1.83 1.19
CA PRO A 6 -10.99 -3.07 1.51
C PRO A 6 -9.85 -2.81 2.49
N LYS A 7 -9.66 -3.70 3.47
CA LYS A 7 -8.56 -3.64 4.42
C LYS A 7 -7.71 -4.88 4.33
N LEU A 8 -6.40 -4.72 4.47
CA LEU A 8 -5.46 -5.82 4.61
C LEU A 8 -5.36 -6.24 6.07
N SER A 9 -5.47 -7.53 6.32
CA SER A 9 -5.28 -8.17 7.63
C SER A 9 -3.80 -8.30 7.98
N ASN A 10 -3.51 -8.51 9.27
CA ASN A 10 -2.14 -8.80 9.73
C ASN A 10 -1.53 -10.03 9.04
N ASP A 11 -2.35 -11.05 8.72
CA ASP A 11 -1.89 -12.24 8.03
C ASP A 11 -1.49 -11.96 6.58
N GLU A 12 -2.22 -11.07 5.90
CA GLU A 12 -1.88 -10.60 4.54
C GLU A 12 -0.59 -9.77 4.57
N ILE A 13 -0.44 -8.87 5.54
CA ILE A 13 0.81 -8.11 5.74
C ILE A 13 1.99 -9.06 6.01
N ALA A 14 1.84 -10.03 6.91
CA ALA A 14 2.86 -11.04 7.16
C ALA A 14 3.15 -11.90 5.91
N GLY A 15 2.17 -12.09 5.03
CA GLY A 15 2.35 -12.71 3.72
C GLY A 15 3.21 -11.86 2.78
N LEU A 16 2.94 -10.55 2.71
CA LEU A 16 3.72 -9.61 1.89
C LEU A 16 5.17 -9.50 2.36
N LEU A 17 5.40 -9.45 3.69
CA LEU A 17 6.75 -9.47 4.26
C LEU A 17 7.50 -10.75 3.87
N ARG A 18 6.86 -11.92 4.01
CA ARG A 18 7.46 -13.21 3.62
C ARG A 18 7.73 -13.33 2.13
N ARG A 19 6.90 -12.73 1.27
CA ARG A 19 7.14 -12.66 -0.18
C ARG A 19 8.45 -11.91 -0.49
N ALA A 20 8.81 -10.95 0.35
CA ALA A 20 10.07 -10.22 0.26
C ALA A 20 11.20 -10.85 1.11
N ASP A 21 11.10 -12.13 1.48
CA ASP A 21 12.10 -12.83 2.30
C ASP A 21 12.37 -12.15 3.66
N LEU A 22 11.38 -11.45 4.22
CA LEU A 22 11.44 -10.88 5.56
C LEU A 22 10.73 -11.80 6.56
N ASP A 23 11.30 -11.96 7.76
CA ASP A 23 10.65 -12.67 8.85
C ASP A 23 9.68 -11.72 9.58
N PRO A 24 8.35 -11.94 9.54
CA PRO A 24 7.38 -11.07 10.22
C PRO A 24 7.62 -10.94 11.73
N ALA A 25 8.35 -11.85 12.37
CA ALA A 25 8.70 -11.76 13.78
C ALA A 25 9.65 -10.60 14.11
N ASP A 26 10.41 -10.12 13.12
CA ASP A 26 11.34 -8.98 13.27
C ASP A 26 10.67 -7.61 13.09
N TRP A 27 9.39 -7.58 12.72
CA TRP A 27 8.66 -6.36 12.32
C TRP A 27 7.40 -6.12 13.16
N ASP A 28 7.00 -4.86 13.29
CA ASP A 28 5.69 -4.50 13.85
C ASP A 28 4.58 -4.71 12.81
N VAL A 29 4.17 -5.96 12.61
CA VAL A 29 3.10 -6.31 11.67
C VAL A 29 1.81 -5.55 11.95
N THR A 30 1.50 -5.24 13.21
CA THR A 30 0.27 -4.52 13.57
C THR A 30 0.38 -3.04 13.19
N GLY A 31 1.50 -2.41 13.47
CA GLY A 31 1.79 -1.04 13.04
C GLY A 31 1.80 -0.91 11.51
N ILE A 32 2.49 -1.81 10.81
CA ILE A 32 2.52 -1.84 9.35
C ILE A 32 1.11 -2.00 8.77
N ALA A 33 0.29 -2.90 9.34
CA ALA A 33 -1.10 -3.07 8.93
C ALA A 33 -1.92 -1.80 9.17
N ALA A 34 -1.74 -1.12 10.30
CA ALA A 34 -2.44 0.13 10.59
C ALA A 34 -2.07 1.22 9.57
N ARG A 35 -0.77 1.44 9.33
CA ARG A 35 -0.26 2.45 8.38
C ARG A 35 -0.71 2.18 6.95
N THR A 36 -0.62 0.92 6.51
CA THR A 36 -1.05 0.49 5.17
C THR A 36 -2.55 0.74 4.96
N ASN A 37 -3.37 0.40 5.96
CA ASN A 37 -4.82 0.60 5.86
C ASN A 37 -5.25 2.07 5.97
N GLU A 38 -4.46 2.92 6.63
CA GLU A 38 -4.65 4.37 6.59
C GLU A 38 -4.46 4.90 5.17
N TRP A 39 -3.37 4.53 4.51
CA TRP A 39 -3.11 4.96 3.14
C TRP A 39 -4.16 4.45 2.15
N ILE A 40 -4.56 3.18 2.27
CA ILE A 40 -5.67 2.64 1.46
C ILE A 40 -6.98 3.43 1.69
N ALA A 41 -7.24 3.87 2.93
CA ALA A 41 -8.41 4.69 3.23
C ALA A 41 -8.33 6.08 2.60
N ASP A 42 -7.17 6.72 2.62
CA ASP A 42 -6.94 8.01 1.99
C ASP A 42 -7.11 7.91 0.46
N ASN A 43 -6.45 6.95 -0.18
CA ASN A 43 -6.61 6.69 -1.62
C ASN A 43 -8.07 6.41 -1.99
N HIS A 44 -8.78 5.62 -1.19
CA HIS A 44 -10.19 5.35 -1.43
C HIS A 44 -11.07 6.60 -1.23
N ALA A 45 -10.74 7.49 -0.29
CA ALA A 45 -11.46 8.74 -0.11
C ALA A 45 -11.31 9.64 -1.35
N GLU A 46 -10.09 9.76 -1.88
CA GLU A 46 -9.81 10.50 -3.13
C GLU A 46 -10.63 9.97 -4.31
N LEU A 47 -10.80 8.65 -4.43
CA LEU A 47 -11.58 8.04 -5.51
C LEU A 47 -13.10 8.18 -5.35
N THR A 48 -13.59 8.33 -4.12
CA THR A 48 -15.03 8.34 -3.82
C THR A 48 -15.58 9.74 -3.56
N ASP A 49 -14.77 10.77 -3.73
CA ASP A 49 -15.21 12.16 -3.67
C ASP A 49 -16.33 12.43 -4.69
N ALA A 50 -17.38 13.14 -4.24
CA ALA A 50 -18.54 13.44 -5.05
C ALA A 50 -18.23 14.33 -6.27
N GLU A 51 -17.12 15.06 -6.24
CA GLU A 51 -16.63 15.86 -7.35
C GLU A 51 -16.09 14.98 -8.48
N VAL A 52 -15.36 13.90 -8.16
CA VAL A 52 -14.77 12.97 -9.13
C VAL A 52 -15.85 12.36 -10.03
N ALA A 53 -17.02 12.04 -9.46
CA ALA A 53 -18.17 11.52 -10.21
C ALA A 53 -18.73 12.50 -11.27
N ARG A 54 -18.38 13.80 -11.18
CA ARG A 54 -18.80 14.84 -12.13
C ARG A 54 -17.76 15.14 -13.19
N TRP A 55 -16.54 14.60 -13.05
CA TRP A 55 -15.47 14.80 -14.01
C TRP A 55 -15.72 14.02 -15.31
N SER A 56 -14.98 14.38 -16.37
CA SER A 56 -14.99 13.60 -17.60
C SER A 56 -14.43 12.19 -17.36
N ALA A 57 -14.82 11.23 -18.21
CA ALA A 57 -14.31 9.86 -18.11
C ALA A 57 -12.77 9.79 -18.23
N GLN A 58 -12.15 10.70 -18.99
CA GLN A 58 -10.69 10.78 -19.09
C GLN A 58 -10.07 11.19 -17.76
N LEU A 59 -10.59 12.26 -17.13
CA LEU A 59 -10.08 12.74 -15.83
C LEU A 59 -10.30 11.70 -14.73
N GLN A 60 -11.43 10.99 -14.73
CA GLN A 60 -11.66 9.88 -13.80
C GLN A 60 -10.64 8.76 -13.99
N ALA A 61 -10.27 8.43 -15.24
CA ALA A 61 -9.28 7.41 -15.53
C ALA A 61 -7.85 7.84 -15.11
N GLU A 62 -7.50 9.11 -15.31
CA GLU A 62 -6.23 9.69 -14.85
C GLU A 62 -6.15 9.69 -13.32
N HIS A 63 -7.21 10.10 -12.62
CA HIS A 63 -7.30 10.07 -11.16
C HIS A 63 -7.25 8.65 -10.59
N TYR A 64 -7.92 7.70 -11.25
CA TYR A 64 -7.81 6.29 -10.88
C TYR A 64 -6.40 5.73 -11.12
N ALA A 65 -5.66 6.21 -12.12
CA ALA A 65 -4.27 5.79 -12.30
C ALA A 65 -3.36 6.27 -11.16
N GLU A 66 -3.70 7.39 -10.50
CA GLU A 66 -2.95 7.95 -9.37
C GLU A 66 -3.32 7.28 -8.04
N PHE A 67 -4.62 7.20 -7.71
CA PHE A 67 -5.09 6.72 -6.39
C PHE A 67 -5.62 5.29 -6.40
N GLY A 68 -5.74 4.66 -7.58
CA GLY A 68 -6.35 3.34 -7.75
C GLY A 68 -5.51 2.18 -7.23
N SER A 69 -4.29 2.42 -6.78
CA SER A 69 -3.41 1.37 -6.25
C SER A 69 -2.48 1.88 -5.17
N LEU A 70 -2.03 0.95 -4.31
CA LEU A 70 -0.86 1.14 -3.47
C LEU A 70 0.25 0.27 -4.08
N ALA A 71 1.28 0.89 -4.64
CA ALA A 71 2.38 0.18 -5.25
C ALA A 71 3.20 -0.58 -4.20
N ALA A 72 3.90 -1.63 -4.62
CA ALA A 72 4.73 -2.41 -3.71
C ALA A 72 5.89 -1.60 -3.15
N VAL A 73 6.53 -0.76 -3.97
CA VAL A 73 7.63 0.11 -3.53
C VAL A 73 7.18 1.07 -2.43
N ASP A 74 6.05 1.75 -2.63
CA ASP A 74 5.45 2.65 -1.64
C ASP A 74 5.13 1.94 -0.32
N PHE A 75 4.61 0.71 -0.40
CA PHE A 75 4.37 -0.11 0.78
C PHE A 75 5.65 -0.42 1.55
N PHE A 76 6.74 -0.82 0.88
CA PHE A 76 7.99 -1.13 1.57
C PHE A 76 8.67 0.11 2.13
N GLU A 77 8.63 1.24 1.42
CA GLU A 77 9.18 2.51 1.89
C GLU A 77 8.40 3.08 3.08
N GLN A 78 7.12 3.38 2.89
CA GLN A 78 6.38 4.23 3.82
C GLN A 78 5.60 3.44 4.87
N CYS A 79 5.34 2.14 4.63
CA CYS A 79 4.64 1.30 5.59
C CYS A 79 5.61 0.38 6.32
N VAL A 80 6.52 -0.31 5.62
CA VAL A 80 7.42 -1.29 6.26
C VAL A 80 8.61 -0.62 6.92
N ILE A 81 9.41 0.16 6.17
CA ILE A 81 10.63 0.79 6.70
C ILE A 81 10.28 1.85 7.75
N GLU A 82 9.37 2.77 7.44
CA GLU A 82 9.02 3.87 8.36
C GLU A 82 8.28 3.43 9.64
N THR A 83 7.64 2.25 9.64
CA THR A 83 6.94 1.73 10.83
C THR A 83 7.72 0.63 11.56
N GLY A 84 8.78 0.09 10.95
CA GLY A 84 9.59 -0.94 11.56
C GLY A 84 10.27 -0.48 12.86
N PRO A 85 10.44 -1.34 13.88
CA PRO A 85 11.23 -0.99 15.05
C PRO A 85 12.70 -0.76 14.66
N ASP A 86 13.44 0.01 15.46
CA ASP A 86 14.87 0.28 15.21
C ASP A 86 15.74 -1.00 15.09
N SER A 87 15.28 -2.10 15.69
CA SER A 87 15.93 -3.42 15.62
C SER A 87 15.66 -4.19 14.33
N ALA A 88 14.68 -3.78 13.51
CA ALA A 88 14.37 -4.43 12.25
C ALA A 88 15.50 -4.23 11.22
N PRO A 89 15.69 -5.15 10.28
CA PRO A 89 16.75 -5.07 9.27
C PRO A 89 16.42 -4.09 8.13
N TRP A 90 15.96 -2.88 8.47
CA TRP A 90 15.43 -1.90 7.51
C TRP A 90 16.47 -1.42 6.49
N GLN A 91 17.77 -1.38 6.82
CA GLN A 91 18.80 -0.99 5.85
C GLN A 91 18.86 -1.97 4.66
N GLY A 92 18.63 -3.26 4.92
CA GLY A 92 18.60 -4.27 3.87
C GLY A 92 17.38 -4.11 2.96
N VAL A 93 16.24 -3.71 3.53
CA VAL A 93 15.03 -3.41 2.74
C VAL A 93 15.22 -2.13 1.93
N GLN A 94 15.78 -1.07 2.53
CA GLN A 94 16.06 0.19 1.84
C GLN A 94 16.99 -0.02 0.64
N ALA A 95 18.06 -0.82 0.79
CA ALA A 95 18.97 -1.09 -0.32
C ALA A 95 18.28 -1.80 -1.50
N ARG A 96 17.26 -2.62 -1.24
CA ARG A 96 16.47 -3.32 -2.26
C ARG A 96 15.45 -2.40 -2.93
N VAL A 97 14.84 -1.52 -2.14
CA VAL A 97 14.03 -0.39 -2.65
C VAL A 97 14.87 0.47 -3.59
N ASP A 98 16.05 0.93 -3.14
CA ASP A 98 16.94 1.79 -3.94
C ASP A 98 17.44 1.10 -5.22
N ALA A 99 17.51 -0.24 -5.21
CA ALA A 99 17.86 -1.05 -6.37
C ALA A 99 16.69 -1.28 -7.35
N GLY A 100 15.49 -0.75 -7.05
CA GLY A 100 14.29 -0.87 -7.86
C GLY A 100 13.66 -2.28 -7.81
N GLU A 101 13.95 -3.08 -6.78
CA GLU A 101 13.47 -4.47 -6.72
C GLU A 101 11.94 -4.55 -6.75
N PHE A 102 11.26 -3.60 -6.10
CA PHE A 102 9.81 -3.60 -5.92
C PHE A 102 9.04 -2.84 -7.01
N ASP A 103 9.74 -2.16 -7.93
CA ASP A 103 9.12 -1.31 -8.96
C ASP A 103 8.24 -2.11 -9.94
N THR A 104 8.60 -3.37 -10.16
CA THR A 104 7.89 -4.26 -11.10
C THR A 104 6.95 -5.24 -10.40
N TRP A 105 6.79 -5.14 -9.08
CA TRP A 105 5.91 -6.04 -8.35
C TRP A 105 4.45 -5.62 -8.50
N ASP A 106 3.55 -6.60 -8.45
CA ASP A 106 2.12 -6.32 -8.36
C ASP A 106 1.83 -5.40 -7.16
N PRO A 107 0.92 -4.41 -7.32
CA PRO A 107 0.48 -3.57 -6.22
C PRO A 107 -0.01 -4.38 -5.02
N VAL A 108 0.23 -3.89 -3.81
CA VAL A 108 -0.26 -4.55 -2.58
C VAL A 108 -1.76 -4.35 -2.40
N TRP A 109 -2.32 -3.33 -3.04
CA TRP A 109 -3.76 -3.07 -3.09
C TRP A 109 -4.14 -2.41 -4.41
N THR A 110 -5.35 -2.70 -4.87
CA THR A 110 -5.97 -2.05 -6.04
C THR A 110 -7.43 -1.79 -5.73
N ALA A 111 -7.88 -0.56 -5.96
CA ALA A 111 -9.28 -0.18 -5.84
C ALA A 111 -10.13 -0.95 -6.87
N PRO A 112 -11.39 -1.31 -6.55
CA PRO A 112 -12.33 -1.76 -7.56
C PRO A 112 -12.42 -0.73 -8.69
N LYS A 113 -12.44 -1.21 -9.95
CA LYS A 113 -12.65 -0.29 -11.08
C LYS A 113 -14.04 0.38 -10.95
N PRO A 114 -14.16 1.67 -11.33
CA PRO A 114 -15.42 2.40 -11.33
C PRO A 114 -16.50 1.74 -12.20
#